data_AF-A0A955GJ92-F1
#
_entry.id   AF-A0A955GJ92-F1
#
_cell.length_a   1.000
_cell.length_b   1.000
_cell.length_c   1.000
_cell.angle_alpha   90.00
_cell.angle_beta   90.00
_cell.angle_gamma   90.00
#
_symmetry.space_group_name_H-M   'P 1'
#
loop_
_entity.id
_entity.type
_entity.pdbx_description
1 polymer ?
#
loop_
_entity_poly.entity_id
_entity_poly.type
_entity_poly.pdbx_seq_one_letter_code
_entity_poly.pdbx_strand_id
1 'polypeptide(L)'
;MKKSKKIKIIIPAVAFCACLMVFAILELAHVTNLIHFHSKSTSTVATTSPSASQSTPSNKIDYGPAKAEDSTVSPSKSNTSSTPTVSNENISILITSARESGDRYLIKAVISGTTDASCSAIMTKDSQSATASSGATMIEGQYSCENLYIPMSQLSTGTWKLDVTATDKSGSTASDSQEIII
;
A
#
# COMPACT_ATOMS: atom_id res chain seq x y z
N MET A 1 -1.03 -57.41 45.59
CA MET A 1 -0.86 -55.99 45.22
C MET A 1 -0.69 -55.88 43.70
N LYS A 2 -1.68 -55.35 42.97
CA LYS A 2 -1.67 -55.25 41.49
C LYS A 2 -1.69 -53.76 41.12
N LYS A 3 -0.53 -53.16 40.87
CA LYS A 3 -0.40 -51.73 40.51
C LYS A 3 -0.91 -51.50 39.08
N SER A 4 -1.93 -50.65 38.95
CA SER A 4 -2.67 -50.35 37.73
C SER A 4 -1.86 -49.48 36.75
N LYS A 5 -1.47 -50.05 35.60
CA LYS A 5 -0.77 -49.39 34.49
C LYS A 5 -1.60 -48.33 33.72
N LYS A 6 -2.87 -48.09 34.08
CA LYS A 6 -3.80 -47.28 33.28
C LYS A 6 -3.55 -45.76 33.30
N ILE A 7 -2.73 -45.26 34.22
CA ILE A 7 -2.51 -43.80 34.38
C ILE A 7 -1.52 -43.22 33.36
N LYS A 8 -0.64 -44.04 32.76
CA LYS A 8 0.40 -43.54 31.84
C LYS A 8 -0.09 -43.21 30.42
N ILE A 9 -1.33 -43.55 30.05
CA ILE A 9 -1.87 -43.34 28.69
C ILE A 9 -2.82 -42.12 28.62
N ILE A 10 -3.31 -41.64 29.77
CA ILE A 10 -4.32 -40.55 29.80
C ILE A 10 -3.67 -39.17 29.55
N ILE A 11 -2.45 -38.97 30.04
CA ILE A 11 -1.73 -37.70 29.95
C ILE A 11 -1.45 -37.26 28.48
N PRO A 12 -0.96 -38.11 27.55
CA PRO A 12 -0.74 -37.67 26.17
C PRO A 12 -2.04 -37.40 25.40
N ALA A 13 -3.14 -38.07 25.73
CA ALA A 13 -4.42 -37.87 25.05
C ALA A 13 -5.05 -36.51 25.38
N VAL A 14 -4.95 -36.06 26.63
CA VAL A 14 -5.47 -34.74 27.05
C VAL A 14 -4.66 -33.60 26.44
N ALA A 15 -3.33 -33.74 26.34
CA ALA A 15 -2.48 -32.73 25.69
C ALA A 15 -2.78 -32.60 24.19
N PHE A 16 -3.04 -33.71 23.49
CA PHE A 16 -3.37 -33.70 22.07
C PHE A 16 -4.73 -33.03 21.80
N CYS A 17 -5.75 -33.30 22.60
CA CYS A 17 -7.05 -32.63 22.49
C CYS A 17 -6.97 -31.12 22.76
N ALA A 18 -6.15 -30.68 23.71
CA ALA A 18 -5.95 -29.26 23.98
C ALA A 18 -5.29 -28.54 22.79
N CYS A 19 -4.30 -29.16 22.14
CA CYS A 19 -3.69 -28.62 20.91
C CYS A 19 -4.69 -28.47 19.77
N LEU A 20 -5.57 -29.46 19.54
CA LEU A 20 -6.56 -29.38 18.46
C LEU A 20 -7.57 -28.24 18.66
N MET A 21 -7.95 -27.94 19.90
CA MET A 21 -8.84 -26.79 20.17
C MET A 21 -8.17 -25.45 19.91
N VAL A 22 -6.87 -25.30 20.20
CA VAL A 22 -6.13 -24.06 19.91
C VAL A 22 -6.06 -23.81 18.40
N PHE A 23 -5.83 -24.85 17.59
CA PHE A 23 -5.85 -24.73 16.12
C PHE A 23 -7.22 -24.34 15.56
N ALA A 24 -8.31 -24.89 16.10
CA ALA A 24 -9.66 -24.52 15.67
C ALA A 24 -9.99 -23.03 15.96
N ILE A 25 -9.51 -22.50 17.09
CA ILE A 25 -9.69 -21.08 17.45
C ILE A 25 -8.86 -20.16 16.53
N LEU A 26 -7.65 -20.57 16.14
CA LEU A 26 -6.79 -19.82 15.22
C LEU A 26 -7.38 -19.71 13.80
N GLU A 27 -8.02 -20.76 13.29
CA GLU A 27 -8.70 -20.75 11.98
C GLU A 27 -9.94 -19.84 11.98
N LEU A 28 -10.75 -19.84 13.05
CA LEU A 28 -11.89 -18.91 13.21
C LEU A 28 -11.46 -17.44 13.28
N ALA A 29 -10.26 -17.18 13.80
CA ALA A 29 -9.68 -15.84 13.89
C ALA A 29 -8.95 -15.38 12.61
N HIS A 30 -8.97 -16.18 11.52
CA HIS A 30 -8.34 -15.87 10.23
C HIS A 30 -6.84 -15.47 10.32
N VAL A 31 -6.12 -15.92 11.35
CA VAL A 31 -4.70 -15.56 11.55
C VAL A 31 -3.79 -16.41 10.64
N THR A 32 -4.25 -17.57 10.19
CA THR A 32 -3.52 -18.48 9.29
C THR A 32 -4.20 -18.57 7.92
N ASN A 33 -3.72 -17.80 6.95
CA ASN A 33 -4.14 -17.90 5.55
C ASN A 33 -3.44 -19.10 4.88
N LEU A 34 -3.71 -20.32 5.34
CA LEU A 34 -2.98 -21.53 4.93
C LEU A 34 -3.66 -22.29 3.77
N ILE A 35 -4.85 -21.86 3.33
CA ILE A 35 -5.57 -22.48 2.21
C ILE A 35 -5.61 -21.52 1.02
N HIS A 36 -4.45 -21.30 0.41
CA HIS A 36 -4.38 -20.76 -0.95
C HIS A 36 -4.60 -21.92 -1.93
N PHE A 37 -5.87 -22.23 -2.22
CA PHE A 37 -6.18 -23.16 -3.31
C PHE A 37 -5.65 -22.58 -4.62
N HIS A 38 -4.72 -23.33 -5.23
CA HIS A 38 -4.28 -23.15 -6.60
C HIS A 38 -5.48 -23.20 -7.56
N SER A 39 -5.80 -22.08 -8.21
CA SER A 39 -6.45 -22.09 -9.51
C SER A 39 -5.41 -21.76 -10.56
N LYS A 40 -4.76 -22.81 -11.08
CA LYS A 40 -3.99 -22.76 -12.33
C LYS A 40 -4.98 -22.64 -13.49
N SER A 41 -4.76 -21.60 -14.30
CA SER A 41 -4.80 -21.51 -15.77
C SER A 41 -5.97 -22.15 -16.53
N THR A 42 -6.54 -21.41 -17.50
CA THR A 42 -6.55 -21.78 -18.94
C THR A 42 -7.33 -20.75 -19.76
N SER A 43 -6.65 -20.13 -20.73
CA SER A 43 -7.25 -19.41 -21.86
C SER A 43 -8.00 -20.38 -22.78
N THR A 44 -9.17 -20.01 -23.28
CA THR A 44 -9.70 -20.53 -24.55
C THR A 44 -10.59 -19.48 -25.22
N VAL A 45 -10.40 -19.38 -26.54
CA VAL A 45 -10.90 -18.40 -27.50
C VAL A 45 -12.26 -18.83 -28.10
N ALA A 46 -13.02 -17.85 -28.61
CA ALA A 46 -13.98 -17.86 -29.72
C ALA A 46 -15.50 -17.75 -29.44
N THR A 47 -16.05 -16.61 -29.91
CA THR A 47 -17.20 -16.44 -30.85
C THR A 47 -18.59 -16.92 -30.36
N THR A 48 -19.67 -16.13 -30.27
CA THR A 48 -20.37 -15.38 -31.34
C THR A 48 -21.49 -14.49 -30.73
N SER A 49 -21.76 -13.34 -31.35
CA SER A 49 -22.94 -12.45 -31.20
C SER A 49 -24.32 -13.18 -31.28
N PRO A 50 -25.48 -12.60 -30.85
CA PRO A 50 -25.84 -11.18 -31.00
C PRO A 50 -26.66 -10.49 -29.88
N SER A 51 -26.57 -9.15 -29.90
CA SER A 51 -27.66 -8.17 -29.77
C SER A 51 -28.45 -8.07 -28.45
N ALA A 52 -28.15 -7.03 -27.66
CA ALA A 52 -29.17 -6.12 -27.13
C ALA A 52 -28.55 -4.75 -26.79
N SER A 53 -29.31 -3.72 -27.11
CA SER A 53 -28.99 -2.30 -27.12
C SER A 53 -28.77 -1.71 -25.72
N GLN A 54 -27.67 -0.97 -25.51
CA GLN A 54 -27.70 0.20 -24.61
C GLN A 54 -26.51 1.15 -24.86
N SER A 55 -26.85 2.43 -24.96
CA SER A 55 -26.09 3.56 -25.49
C SER A 55 -24.81 3.90 -24.72
N THR A 56 -23.66 3.86 -25.39
CA THR A 56 -22.47 4.63 -25.03
C THR A 56 -22.47 5.96 -25.80
N PRO A 57 -22.17 7.11 -25.18
CA PRO A 57 -21.97 8.35 -25.93
C PRO A 57 -20.74 8.20 -26.82
N SER A 58 -20.97 8.01 -28.12
CA SER A 58 -19.93 8.08 -29.14
C SER A 58 -19.49 9.53 -29.25
N ASN A 59 -18.29 9.85 -28.78
CA ASN A 59 -17.68 11.16 -28.97
C ASN A 59 -17.27 11.27 -30.46
N LYS A 60 -18.21 11.69 -31.30
CA LYS A 60 -17.96 11.89 -32.72
C LYS A 60 -17.19 13.21 -32.89
N ILE A 61 -15.87 13.11 -32.98
CA ILE A 61 -15.01 14.26 -33.27
C ILE A 61 -15.24 14.63 -34.74
N ASP A 62 -15.80 15.80 -34.98
CA ASP A 62 -15.97 16.36 -36.32
C ASP A 62 -14.66 17.01 -36.77
N TYR A 63 -14.10 16.54 -37.88
CA TYR A 63 -12.84 17.03 -38.47
C TYR A 63 -13.09 17.97 -39.66
N GLY A 64 -14.27 18.60 -39.74
CA GLY A 64 -14.53 19.67 -40.69
C GLY A 64 -13.58 20.88 -40.50
N PRO A 65 -13.37 21.70 -41.55
CA PRO A 65 -12.60 22.93 -41.42
C PRO A 65 -13.27 23.90 -40.44
N ALA A 66 -12.46 24.60 -39.64
CA ALA A 66 -12.93 25.48 -38.59
C ALA A 66 -13.93 26.53 -39.12
N LYS A 67 -15.12 26.58 -38.53
CA LYS A 67 -16.12 27.63 -38.81
C LYS A 67 -15.81 28.85 -37.96
N ALA A 68 -15.99 30.06 -38.50
CA ALA A 68 -15.62 31.32 -37.86
C ALA A 68 -16.44 31.67 -36.59
N GLU A 69 -17.37 30.81 -36.18
CA GLU A 69 -18.38 31.04 -35.15
C GLU A 69 -18.20 30.16 -33.89
N ASP A 70 -17.17 29.30 -33.84
CA ASP A 70 -16.88 28.39 -32.70
C ASP A 70 -16.15 29.06 -31.50
N SER A 71 -16.20 30.39 -31.38
CA SER A 71 -15.66 31.09 -30.21
C SER A 71 -16.67 31.11 -29.06
N THR A 72 -16.80 29.99 -28.34
CA THR A 72 -17.49 29.96 -27.05
C THR A 72 -16.67 29.26 -25.95
N VAL A 73 -16.38 30.08 -24.93
CA VAL A 73 -15.98 29.81 -23.54
C VAL A 73 -15.76 28.33 -23.14
N SER A 74 -14.51 27.97 -22.84
CA SER A 74 -14.18 26.71 -22.16
C SER A 74 -14.66 26.71 -20.71
N PRO A 75 -15.35 25.64 -20.24
CA PRO A 75 -15.63 25.45 -18.82
C PRO A 75 -14.33 25.17 -18.05
N SER A 76 -14.13 25.90 -16.95
CA SER A 76 -13.01 25.72 -16.02
C SER A 76 -13.01 24.29 -15.46
N LYS A 77 -11.93 23.54 -15.74
CA LYS A 77 -11.69 22.23 -15.12
C LYS A 77 -11.35 22.45 -13.65
N SER A 78 -12.15 21.82 -12.79
CA SER A 78 -11.87 21.58 -11.38
C SER A 78 -10.48 20.96 -11.21
N ASN A 79 -9.69 21.51 -10.28
CA ASN A 79 -8.35 21.06 -9.91
C ASN A 79 -8.38 19.61 -9.39
N THR A 80 -8.18 18.64 -10.27
CA THR A 80 -7.48 17.40 -9.90
C THR A 80 -6.01 17.61 -10.25
N SER A 81 -5.28 18.22 -9.32
CA SER A 81 -3.83 18.31 -9.36
C SER A 81 -3.24 17.03 -8.77
N SER A 82 -3.15 15.98 -9.56
CA SER A 82 -1.97 15.12 -9.51
C SER A 82 -0.91 15.84 -10.35
N THR A 83 -0.28 16.85 -9.77
CA THR A 83 0.94 17.42 -10.35
C THR A 83 2.06 16.45 -10.00
N PRO A 84 2.65 15.72 -10.95
CA PRO A 84 3.98 15.19 -10.72
C PRO A 84 4.89 16.41 -10.55
N THR A 85 5.29 16.68 -9.30
CA THR A 85 6.46 17.53 -9.07
C THR A 85 7.58 16.92 -9.89
N VAL A 86 8.18 17.72 -10.77
CA VAL A 86 9.18 17.28 -11.75
C VAL A 86 10.28 16.52 -11.02
N SER A 87 10.13 15.20 -11.06
CA SER A 87 11.07 14.18 -10.66
C SER A 87 12.21 14.24 -11.66
N ASN A 88 13.43 14.29 -11.18
CA ASN A 88 14.56 13.97 -12.03
C ASN A 88 14.34 12.52 -12.50
N GLU A 89 14.33 12.27 -13.82
CA GLU A 89 13.84 11.01 -14.45
C GLU A 89 14.49 9.72 -13.95
N ASN A 90 15.52 9.81 -13.09
CA ASN A 90 16.29 8.67 -12.62
C ASN A 90 16.06 8.31 -11.14
N ILE A 91 15.35 9.08 -10.32
CA ILE A 91 15.06 8.67 -8.92
C ILE A 91 13.58 8.35 -8.74
N SER A 92 13.29 7.25 -8.06
CA SER A 92 11.94 6.91 -7.61
C SER A 92 11.92 6.44 -6.17
N ILE A 93 10.77 6.57 -5.52
CA ILE A 93 10.51 6.09 -4.17
C ILE A 93 9.17 5.36 -4.14
N LEU A 94 9.07 4.33 -3.31
CA LEU A 94 7.83 3.59 -3.06
C LEU A 94 7.69 3.33 -1.57
N ILE A 95 6.57 3.73 -0.97
CA ILE A 95 6.22 3.37 0.41
C ILE A 95 5.87 1.88 0.45
N THR A 96 6.58 1.13 1.29
CA THR A 96 6.40 -0.34 1.42
C THR A 96 5.68 -0.75 2.68
N SER A 97 5.69 0.11 3.71
CA SER A 97 4.91 -0.10 4.93
C SER A 97 4.71 1.22 5.67
N ALA A 98 3.53 1.38 6.25
CA ALA A 98 3.18 2.45 7.18
C ALA A 98 2.31 1.82 8.27
N ARG A 99 2.82 1.74 9.51
CA ARG A 99 2.13 1.02 10.60
C ARG A 99 2.53 1.50 11.99
N GLU A 100 1.65 1.28 12.95
CA GLU A 100 1.96 1.48 14.36
C GLU A 100 3.02 0.48 14.86
N SER A 101 3.90 0.96 15.74
CA SER A 101 5.00 0.22 16.35
C SER A 101 5.24 0.75 17.77
N GLY A 102 4.32 0.44 18.69
CA GLY A 102 4.38 0.90 20.08
C GLY A 102 4.00 2.38 20.19
N ASP A 103 4.88 3.20 20.75
CA ASP A 103 4.67 4.64 20.93
C ASP A 103 4.94 5.47 19.65
N ARG A 104 5.21 4.79 18.53
CA ARG A 104 5.63 5.39 17.27
C ARG A 104 4.89 4.80 16.09
N TYR A 105 4.72 5.61 15.06
CA TYR A 105 4.31 5.19 13.73
C TYR A 105 5.56 5.00 12.86
N LEU A 106 5.76 3.77 12.36
CA LEU A 106 6.90 3.38 11.55
C LEU A 106 6.53 3.44 10.06
N ILE A 107 7.36 4.16 9.30
CA ILE A 107 7.26 4.25 7.84
C ILE A 107 8.51 3.64 7.21
N LYS A 108 8.29 2.87 6.15
CA LYS A 108 9.31 2.22 5.32
C LYS A 108 9.07 2.55 3.87
N ALA A 109 10.15 2.90 3.19
CA ALA A 109 10.12 3.18 1.77
C ALA A 109 11.40 2.67 1.11
N VAL A 110 11.26 2.26 -0.15
CA VAL A 110 12.33 1.78 -1.02
C VAL A 110 12.65 2.87 -2.04
N ILE A 111 13.92 3.01 -2.39
CA ILE A 111 14.43 4.01 -3.31
C ILE A 111 15.09 3.29 -4.49
N SER A 112 14.87 3.78 -5.70
CA SER A 112 15.57 3.31 -6.90
C SER A 112 16.28 4.44 -7.63
N GLY A 113 17.35 4.07 -8.33
CA GLY A 113 18.11 4.95 -9.22
C GLY A 113 19.03 5.97 -8.55
N THR A 114 19.24 5.82 -7.24
CA THR A 114 20.35 6.45 -6.51
C THR A 114 20.94 5.47 -5.50
N THR A 115 22.22 5.67 -5.15
CA THR A 115 22.94 4.95 -4.10
C THR A 115 23.13 5.78 -2.83
N ASP A 116 22.60 7.00 -2.81
CA ASP A 116 22.72 7.92 -1.69
C ASP A 116 21.54 8.88 -1.68
N ALA A 117 20.78 8.92 -0.59
CA ALA A 117 19.63 9.78 -0.43
C ALA A 117 19.37 10.10 1.05
N SER A 118 18.69 11.22 1.26
CA SER A 118 18.01 11.55 2.51
C SER A 118 16.51 11.33 2.34
N CYS A 119 15.83 10.88 3.39
CA CYS A 119 14.39 10.66 3.39
C CYS A 119 13.69 11.59 4.37
N SER A 120 12.49 12.04 4.00
CA SER A 120 11.59 12.83 4.83
C SER A 120 10.18 12.30 4.70
N ALA A 121 9.47 12.18 5.81
CA ALA A 121 8.06 11.85 5.87
C ALA A 121 7.28 12.99 6.53
N ILE A 122 6.13 13.32 5.96
CA ILE A 122 5.19 14.30 6.49
C ILE A 122 3.82 13.63 6.55
N MET A 123 3.24 13.59 7.74
CA MET A 123 1.85 13.24 7.93
C MET A 123 1.04 14.51 8.16
N THR A 124 -0.06 14.69 7.43
CA THR A 124 -0.97 15.83 7.59
C THR A 124 -2.41 15.37 7.81
N LYS A 125 -3.10 16.06 8.72
CA LYS A 125 -4.54 15.91 8.96
C LYS A 125 -5.09 17.25 9.39
N ASP A 126 -5.98 17.82 8.58
CA ASP A 126 -6.48 19.19 8.77
C ASP A 126 -5.31 20.19 8.94
N SER A 127 -5.22 20.85 10.10
CA SER A 127 -4.13 21.76 10.45
C SER A 127 -2.99 21.10 11.24
N GLN A 128 -3.09 19.81 11.55
CA GLN A 128 -2.04 19.06 12.25
C GLN A 128 -1.01 18.53 11.25
N SER A 129 0.25 18.61 11.62
CA SER A 129 1.34 17.99 10.87
C SER A 129 2.33 17.32 11.82
N ALA A 130 2.86 16.19 11.39
CA ALA A 130 3.91 15.46 12.08
C ALA A 130 4.97 15.06 11.06
N THR A 131 6.25 15.13 11.44
CA THR A 131 7.35 14.93 10.49
C THR A 131 8.40 13.98 11.05
N ALA A 132 9.07 13.28 10.15
CA ALA A 132 10.22 12.45 10.44
C ALA A 132 11.24 12.56 9.32
N SER A 133 12.51 12.41 9.64
CA SER A 133 13.59 12.36 8.65
C SER A 133 14.60 11.28 9.00
N SER A 134 15.27 10.76 7.97
CA SER A 134 16.28 9.72 8.11
C SER A 134 17.26 9.73 6.94
N GLY A 135 18.33 8.94 7.05
CA GLY A 135 19.14 8.59 5.89
C GLY A 135 18.47 7.51 5.03
N ALA A 136 19.18 7.12 3.97
CA ALA A 136 18.93 5.90 3.22
C ALA A 136 20.11 4.95 3.38
N THR A 137 19.83 3.64 3.36
CA THR A 137 20.83 2.59 3.47
C THR A 137 20.48 1.43 2.54
N MET A 138 21.49 0.62 2.21
CA MET A 138 21.29 -0.57 1.38
C MET A 138 20.92 -1.77 2.24
N ILE A 139 19.75 -2.35 1.97
CA ILE A 139 19.22 -3.54 2.63
C ILE A 139 19.01 -4.61 1.56
N GLU A 140 19.70 -5.74 1.67
CA GLU A 140 19.56 -6.87 0.73
C GLU A 140 19.77 -6.50 -0.76
N GLY A 141 20.65 -5.53 -1.04
CA GLY A 141 20.94 -5.05 -2.40
C GLY A 141 19.95 -4.02 -2.94
N GLN A 142 19.02 -3.54 -2.12
CA GLN A 142 18.06 -2.50 -2.46
C GLN A 142 18.25 -1.29 -1.55
N TYR A 143 18.30 -0.08 -2.12
CA TYR A 143 18.33 1.14 -1.33
C TYR A 143 16.96 1.41 -0.71
N SER A 144 16.95 1.73 0.57
CA SER A 144 15.73 1.99 1.34
C SER A 144 15.96 3.14 2.30
N CYS A 145 14.91 3.88 2.59
CA CYS A 145 14.92 4.77 3.74
C CYS A 145 15.16 3.96 5.01
N GLU A 146 15.96 4.52 5.92
CA GLU A 146 16.04 4.03 7.29
C GLU A 146 14.67 4.14 7.99
N ASN A 147 14.58 3.73 9.26
CA ASN A 147 13.32 3.81 9.99
C ASN A 147 12.87 5.28 10.15
N LEU A 148 11.80 5.66 9.46
CA LEU A 148 11.12 6.94 9.67
C LEU A 148 10.09 6.75 10.78
N TYR A 149 10.33 7.40 11.94
CA TYR A 149 9.46 7.29 13.11
C TYR A 149 8.77 8.61 13.41
N ILE A 150 7.44 8.58 13.41
CA ILE A 150 6.61 9.69 13.88
C ILE A 150 6.05 9.32 15.26
N PRO A 151 6.25 10.11 16.32
CA PRO A 151 5.68 9.81 17.64
C PRO A 151 4.15 9.78 17.59
N MET A 152 3.52 8.75 18.16
CA MET A 152 2.06 8.65 18.22
C MET A 152 1.42 9.80 19.00
N SER A 153 2.18 10.45 19.91
CA SER A 153 1.72 11.65 20.63
C SER A 153 1.49 12.87 19.74
N GLN A 154 2.02 12.87 18.51
CA GLN A 154 1.78 13.92 17.51
C GLN A 154 0.61 13.57 16.58
N LEU A 155 0.12 12.33 16.65
CA LEU A 155 -0.93 11.81 15.80
C LEU A 155 -2.23 11.71 16.60
N SER A 156 -3.34 12.02 15.93
CA SER A 156 -4.69 11.88 16.46
C SER A 156 -5.44 10.84 15.64
N THR A 157 -6.44 10.19 16.22
CA THR A 157 -7.26 9.18 15.52
C THR A 157 -7.93 9.76 14.28
N GLY A 158 -7.95 9.05 13.16
CA GLY A 158 -8.59 9.45 11.91
C GLY A 158 -7.69 9.32 10.69
N THR A 159 -8.14 9.85 9.56
CA THR A 159 -7.40 9.77 8.29
C THR A 159 -6.31 10.83 8.22
N TRP A 160 -5.09 10.40 7.97
CA TRP A 160 -3.92 11.24 7.70
C TRP A 160 -3.43 11.00 6.27
N LYS A 161 -2.95 12.06 5.63
CA LYS A 161 -2.18 11.97 4.40
C LYS A 161 -0.71 11.83 4.74
N LEU A 162 -0.09 10.74 4.31
CA LEU A 162 1.34 10.49 4.41
C LEU A 162 2.01 10.85 3.08
N ASP A 163 2.99 11.74 3.12
CA ASP A 163 3.87 12.09 2.01
C ASP A 163 5.31 11.71 2.38
N VAL A 164 5.97 10.88 1.58
CA VAL A 164 7.38 10.51 1.78
C VAL A 164 8.19 11.01 0.59
N THR A 165 9.29 11.70 0.85
CA THR A 165 10.20 12.24 -0.16
C THR A 165 11.60 11.70 0.07
N ALA A 166 12.25 11.23 -0.99
CA ALA A 166 13.68 10.97 -1.04
C ALA A 166 14.38 12.07 -1.85
N THR A 167 15.52 12.54 -1.37
CA THR A 167 16.38 13.53 -2.04
C THR A 167 17.79 12.97 -2.17
N ASP A 168 18.29 12.82 -3.40
CA ASP A 168 19.67 12.36 -3.64
C ASP A 168 20.72 13.45 -3.40
N LYS A 169 22.00 13.08 -3.48
CA LYS A 169 23.13 14.03 -3.33
C LYS A 169 23.20 15.12 -4.41
N SER A 170 22.61 14.88 -5.58
CA SER A 170 22.54 15.88 -6.66
C SER A 170 21.38 16.86 -6.51
N GLY A 171 20.50 16.63 -5.53
CA GLY A 171 19.30 17.42 -5.26
C GLY A 171 18.06 16.92 -6.01
N SER A 172 18.13 15.78 -6.71
CA SER A 172 16.96 15.14 -7.31
C SER A 172 16.01 14.64 -6.24
N THR A 173 14.72 14.83 -6.46
CA THR A 173 13.70 14.35 -5.53
C THR A 173 12.76 13.35 -6.19
N ALA A 174 12.30 12.40 -5.38
CA ALA A 174 11.15 11.54 -5.67
C ALA A 174 10.23 11.53 -4.46
N SER A 175 8.92 11.47 -4.71
CA SER A 175 7.94 11.43 -3.64
C SER A 175 6.89 10.35 -3.92
N ASP A 176 6.37 9.75 -2.86
CA ASP A 176 5.23 8.84 -2.88
C ASP A 176 4.30 9.20 -1.72
N SER A 177 3.00 8.96 -1.91
CA SER A 177 1.96 9.44 -1.00
C SER A 177 0.82 8.44 -0.88
N GLN A 178 0.29 8.29 0.34
CA GLN A 178 -0.90 7.48 0.60
C GLN A 178 -1.72 8.03 1.77
N GLU A 179 -3.01 7.68 1.81
CA GLU A 179 -3.84 7.89 2.99
C GLU A 179 -3.65 6.73 3.98
N ILE A 180 -3.63 7.05 5.26
CA ILE A 180 -3.54 6.08 6.36
C ILE A 180 -4.54 6.44 7.46
N ILE A 181 -5.11 5.41 8.07
CA ILE A 181 -6.05 5.55 9.18
C ILE A 181 -5.29 5.21 10.46
N ILE A 182 -5.25 6.17 11.38
CA ILE A 182 -4.72 6.03 12.74
C ILE A 182 -5.86 5.75 13.71
#